data_AF-A0A0Q8U241-F1
#
_entry.id   AF-A0A0Q8U241-F1
#
_cell.length_a   1.000
_cell.length_b   1.000
_cell.length_c   1.000
_cell.angle_alpha   90.00
_cell.angle_beta   90.00
_cell.angle_gamma   90.00
#
_symmetry.space_group_name_H-M   'P 1'
#
loop_
_entity.id
_entity.type
_entity.pdbx_description
1 polymer ?
#
loop_
_entity_poly.entity_id
_entity_poly.type
_entity_poly.pdbx_seq_one_letter_code
_entity_poly.pdbx_strand_id
1 'polypeptide(L)'
;MRMPSEGYRSLSRKPTNAADDLCRGRIVFIQEGGDFPWTLPLFGTTVLEELLGIGTGAVDPHLAYHKALGGQAHEAAAIDAASAEPPTHSQAGLTPAPSRLG
;
A
#
# COMPACT_ATOMS: atom_id res chain seq x y z
N MET A 1 -4.55 9.09 10.89
CA MET A 1 -3.67 8.17 10.15
C MET A 1 -2.28 8.79 10.04
N ARG A 2 -1.26 8.19 10.66
CA ARG A 2 0.15 8.62 10.54
C ARG A 2 0.95 7.60 9.72
N MET A 3 0.95 7.76 8.40
CA MET A 3 1.66 6.85 7.50
C MET A 3 2.92 7.53 6.91
N PRO A 4 4.13 7.02 7.20
CA PRO A 4 5.35 7.47 6.53
C PRO A 4 5.43 6.90 5.10
N SER A 5 6.40 7.37 4.30
CA SER A 5 6.68 6.86 2.95
C SER A 5 6.77 5.33 2.87
N GLU A 6 7.45 4.66 3.81
CA GLU A 6 7.51 3.19 3.88
C GLU A 6 6.14 2.54 4.08
N GLY A 7 5.25 3.20 4.81
CA GLY A 7 3.86 2.78 4.94
C GLY A 7 3.13 2.78 3.60
N TYR A 8 3.33 3.82 2.78
CA TYR A 8 2.80 3.88 1.42
C TYR A 8 3.40 2.79 0.51
N ARG A 9 4.70 2.48 0.65
CA ARG A 9 5.34 1.34 -0.04
C ARG A 9 4.69 0.00 0.31
N SER A 10 4.47 -0.24 1.61
CA SER A 10 3.79 -1.45 2.07
C SER A 10 2.34 -1.50 1.55
N LEU A 11 1.66 -0.35 1.58
CA LEU A 11 0.28 -0.23 1.13
C LEU A 11 0.12 -0.42 -0.37
N SER A 12 1.07 -0.01 -1.22
CA SER A 12 1.01 -0.26 -2.66
C SER A 12 1.34 -1.71 -3.01
N ARG A 13 2.24 -2.37 -2.28
CA ARG A 13 2.58 -3.79 -2.47
C ARG A 13 1.39 -4.73 -2.25
N LYS A 14 0.62 -4.52 -1.19
CA LYS A 14 -0.49 -5.41 -0.80
C LYS A 14 -1.57 -5.60 -1.88
N PRO A 15 -2.20 -4.54 -2.44
CA PRO A 15 -3.19 -4.67 -3.50
C PRO A 15 -2.57 -5.11 -4.83
N THR A 16 -1.29 -4.82 -5.10
CA THR A 16 -0.58 -5.35 -6.27
C THR A 16 -0.44 -6.87 -6.19
N ASN A 17 0.00 -7.40 -5.04
CA ASN A 17 0.06 -8.86 -4.82
C ASN A 17 -1.33 -9.48 -4.93
N ALA A 18 -2.36 -8.85 -4.34
CA ALA A 18 -3.73 -9.31 -4.48
C ALA A 18 -4.21 -9.27 -5.95
N ALA A 19 -3.77 -8.29 -6.73
CA ALA A 19 -4.10 -8.21 -8.15
C ALA A 19 -3.43 -9.34 -8.95
N ASP A 20 -2.20 -9.71 -8.61
CA ASP A 20 -1.52 -10.88 -9.19
C ASP A 20 -2.33 -12.16 -8.95
N ASP A 21 -2.78 -12.36 -7.71
CA ASP A 21 -3.55 -13.54 -7.30
C ASP A 21 -4.97 -13.57 -7.88
N LEU A 22 -5.66 -12.42 -7.93
CA LEU A 22 -7.10 -12.35 -8.17
C LEU A 22 -7.48 -11.87 -9.58
N CYS A 23 -6.63 -11.08 -10.25
CA CYS A 23 -6.97 -10.47 -11.54
C CYS A 23 -5.80 -10.43 -12.55
N ARG A 24 -4.85 -11.36 -12.44
CA ARG A 24 -3.67 -11.47 -13.34
C ARG A 24 -2.83 -10.19 -13.40
N GLY A 25 -2.65 -9.53 -12.26
CA GLY A 25 -1.86 -8.32 -12.12
C GLY A 25 -2.52 -7.06 -12.69
N ARG A 26 -3.82 -7.08 -12.98
CA ARG A 26 -4.53 -5.91 -13.51
C ARG A 26 -4.97 -5.00 -12.38
N ILE A 27 -4.24 -3.91 -12.19
CA ILE A 27 -4.56 -2.87 -11.21
C ILE A 27 -4.32 -1.48 -11.80
N VAL A 28 -5.14 -0.51 -11.41
CA VAL A 28 -4.98 0.90 -11.75
C VAL A 28 -4.96 1.69 -10.44
N PHE A 29 -3.94 2.53 -10.27
CA PHE A 29 -3.85 3.47 -9.16
C PHE A 29 -4.28 4.85 -9.66
N ILE A 30 -5.21 5.49 -8.96
CA ILE A 30 -5.72 6.81 -9.27
C ILE A 30 -5.31 7.75 -8.14
N GLN A 31 -4.64 8.85 -8.49
CA GLN A 31 -4.27 9.88 -7.54
C GLN A 31 -5.52 10.63 -7.09
N GLU A 32 -5.77 10.62 -5.78
CA GLU A 32 -6.83 11.37 -5.13
C GLU A 32 -6.21 12.60 -4.43
N GLY A 33 -6.46 12.79 -3.14
CA GLY A 33 -5.97 13.93 -2.35
C GLY A 33 -4.50 13.87 -1.92
N GLY A 34 -4.08 14.91 -1.23
CA GLY A 34 -2.73 15.08 -0.72
C GLY A 34 -2.45 16.54 -0.37
N ASP A 35 -2.58 16.90 0.91
CA ASP A 35 -2.57 18.31 1.33
C ASP A 35 -1.20 18.80 1.82
N PHE A 36 -0.20 17.91 1.89
CA PHE A 36 1.13 18.19 2.42
C PHE A 36 2.16 18.28 1.29
N PRO A 37 2.43 19.49 0.75
CA PRO A 37 3.21 19.66 -0.48
C PRO A 37 4.66 19.17 -0.36
N TRP A 38 5.22 19.14 0.86
CA TRP A 38 6.61 18.73 1.09
C TRP A 38 6.81 17.22 1.15
N THR A 39 5.75 16.46 1.46
CA THR A 39 5.82 14.99 1.58
C THR A 39 5.14 14.28 0.42
N LEU A 40 4.16 14.92 -0.22
CA LEU A 40 3.37 14.31 -1.29
C LEU A 40 4.23 13.81 -2.47
N PRO A 41 5.21 14.58 -2.99
CA PRO A 41 6.06 14.08 -4.07
C PRO A 41 6.86 12.84 -3.66
N LEU A 42 7.38 12.79 -2.43
CA LEU A 42 8.16 11.64 -1.93
C LEU A 42 7.31 10.39 -1.77
N PHE A 43 6.08 10.54 -1.27
CA PHE A 43 5.15 9.42 -1.09
C PHE A 43 4.69 8.89 -2.46
N GLY A 44 4.39 9.78 -3.40
CA GLY A 44 4.09 9.42 -4.79
C GLY A 44 5.25 8.68 -5.45
N THR A 45 6.49 9.19 -5.36
CA THR A 45 7.68 8.50 -5.86
C THR A 45 7.83 7.13 -5.24
N THR A 46 7.63 6.98 -3.93
CA THR A 46 7.74 5.69 -3.24
C THR A 46 6.73 4.66 -3.76
N VAL A 47 5.50 5.09 -4.08
CA VAL A 47 4.49 4.23 -4.70
C VAL A 47 4.92 3.85 -6.12
N LEU A 48 5.38 4.80 -6.92
CA LEU A 48 5.83 4.53 -8.29
C LEU A 48 7.03 3.59 -8.35
N GLU A 49 8.00 3.75 -7.45
CA GLU A 49 9.14 2.84 -7.30
C GLU A 49 8.69 1.40 -7.05
N GLU A 50 7.72 1.21 -6.16
CA GLU A 50 7.16 -0.10 -5.85
C GLU A 50 6.45 -0.72 -7.06
N LEU A 51 5.65 0.06 -7.78
CA LEU A 51 4.88 -0.43 -8.94
C LEU A 51 5.77 -0.74 -10.14
N LEU A 52 6.86 0.01 -10.32
CA LEU A 52 7.78 -0.13 -11.44
C LEU A 52 8.94 -1.10 -11.14
N GLY A 53 9.12 -1.49 -9.87
CA GLY A 53 10.27 -2.30 -9.45
C GLY A 53 11.61 -1.57 -9.61
N ILE A 54 11.60 -0.23 -9.58
CA ILE A 54 12.80 0.61 -9.74
C ILE A 54 13.12 1.35 -8.45
N GLY A 55 14.40 1.48 -8.12
CA GLY A 55 14.87 2.39 -7.08
C GLY A 55 15.47 3.64 -7.72
N THR A 56 14.89 4.81 -7.45
CA THR A 56 15.42 6.08 -7.96
C THR A 56 16.56 6.65 -7.12
N GLY A 57 16.72 6.14 -5.89
CA GLY A 57 17.65 6.68 -4.89
C GLY A 57 17.08 7.90 -4.15
N ALA A 58 15.83 8.30 -4.41
CA ALA A 58 15.15 9.31 -3.62
C ALA A 58 15.03 8.85 -2.15
N VAL A 59 15.41 9.72 -1.23
CA VAL A 59 15.35 9.47 0.21
C VAL A 59 14.30 10.39 0.82
N ASP A 60 13.39 9.85 1.63
CA ASP A 60 12.47 10.64 2.45
C ASP A 60 13.22 11.20 3.66
N PRO A 61 13.52 12.52 3.70
CA PRO A 61 14.29 13.11 4.80
C PRO A 61 13.48 13.17 6.11
N HIS A 62 12.16 12.96 6.06
CA HIS A 62 11.27 13.01 7.20
C HIS A 62 10.90 11.62 7.73
N LEU A 63 11.38 10.54 7.11
CA LEU A 63 11.03 9.17 7.47
C LEU A 63 11.27 8.88 8.96
N ALA A 64 12.45 9.24 9.48
CA ALA A 64 12.80 9.01 10.88
C ALA A 64 11.88 9.77 11.83
N TYR A 65 11.58 11.03 11.51
CA TYR A 65 10.66 11.87 12.28
C TYR A 65 9.24 11.28 12.29
N HIS A 66 8.69 10.94 11.11
CA HIS A 66 7.36 10.36 11.00
C HIS A 66 7.23 9.03 11.74
N LYS A 67 8.26 8.17 11.69
CA LYS A 67 8.30 6.93 12.47
C LYS A 67 8.29 7.17 13.98
N ALA A 68 9.05 8.16 14.45
CA ALA A 68 9.13 8.48 15.87
C ALA A 68 7.81 9.01 16.46
N LEU A 69 6.96 9.64 15.64
CA LEU A 69 5.63 10.07 16.07
C LEU A 69 4.69 8.89 16.40
N GLY A 70 4.96 7.70 15.84
CA GLY A 70 4.16 6.50 16.04
C GLY A 70 2.70 6.61 15.59
N GLY A 71 1.91 5.58 15.89
CA GLY A 71 0.45 5.63 15.77
C GLY A 71 -0.20 6.32 16.97
N GLN A 72 -1.47 6.69 16.85
CA GLN A 72 -2.28 7.15 17.99
C GLN A 72 -2.97 6.00 18.69
N ALA A 73 -3.36 6.22 19.95
CA ALA A 73 -4.08 5.22 20.73
C ALA A 73 -5.36 4.71 20.02
N HIS A 74 -6.12 5.60 19.37
CA HIS A 74 -7.32 5.19 18.62
C HIS A 74 -6.99 4.39 17.35
N GLU A 75 -5.80 4.59 16.76
CA GLU A 75 -5.35 3.80 15.60
C GLU A 75 -5.01 2.37 16.03
N ALA A 76 -4.37 2.19 17.18
CA ALA A 76 -4.09 0.86 17.75
C ALA A 76 -5.38 0.08 18.04
N ALA A 77 -6.36 0.72 18.69
CA ALA A 77 -7.65 0.09 18.97
C ALA A 77 -8.40 -0.33 17.69
N ALA A 78 -8.32 0.48 16.62
CA ALA A 78 -8.90 0.12 15.33
C ALA A 78 -8.18 -1.06 14.66
N ILE A 79 -6.86 -1.16 14.79
CA ILE A 79 -6.06 -2.29 14.29
C ILE A 79 -6.42 -3.57 15.05
N ASP A 80 -6.54 -3.51 16.37
CA ASP A 80 -6.90 -4.65 17.21
C ASP A 80 -8.31 -5.17 16.86
N ALA A 81 -9.27 -4.26 16.69
CA ALA A 81 -10.63 -4.60 16.27
C ALA A 81 -10.66 -5.28 14.89
N ALA A 82 -9.95 -4.72 13.90
CA ALA A 82 -9.86 -5.30 12.56
C ALA A 82 -9.14 -6.67 12.54
N SER A 83 -8.21 -6.90 13.47
CA SER A 83 -7.48 -8.16 13.58
C SER A 83 -8.29 -9.27 14.27
N ALA A 84 -9.30 -8.90 15.06
CA ALA A 84 -10.19 -9.83 15.76
C ALA A 84 -11.31 -10.37 14.86
N GLU A 85 -11.63 -9.69 13.76
CA GLU A 85 -12.62 -10.16 12.79
C GLU A 85 -12.00 -11.25 11.88
N PRO A 86 -12.61 -12.45 11.79
CA PRO A 86 -12.13 -13.47 10.86
C PRO A 86 -12.29 -12.96 9.41
N PRO A 87 -11.33 -13.23 8.51
CA PRO A 87 -11.39 -12.76 7.13
C PRO A 87 -12.68 -13.27 6.46
N THR A 88 -13.57 -12.34 6.11
CA THR A 88 -14.92 -12.64 5.58
C THR A 88 -14.93 -12.99 4.10
N HIS A 89 -13.79 -12.85 3.40
CA HIS A 89 -13.67 -13.19 1.99
C HIS A 89 -13.27 -14.66 1.81
N SER A 90 -14.27 -15.52 1.55
CA SER A 90 -14.06 -16.88 1.06
C SER A 90 -13.40 -16.85 -0.33
N GLN A 91 -12.23 -17.46 -0.45
CA GLN A 91 -11.51 -17.67 -1.72
C GLN A 91 -12.20 -18.71 -2.65
N ALA A 92 -13.33 -19.29 -2.25
CA ALA A 92 -13.91 -20.48 -2.87
C ALA A 92 -14.59 -20.28 -4.25
N GLY A 93 -14.48 -19.10 -4.87
CA GLY A 93 -15.24 -18.75 -6.08
C GLY A 93 -14.45 -18.14 -7.24
N LEU A 94 -13.15 -17.91 -7.11
CA LEU A 94 -12.37 -17.39 -8.24
C LEU A 94 -11.97 -18.52 -9.17
N THR A 95 -12.63 -18.60 -10.32
CA THR A 95 -12.16 -19.42 -11.44
C THR A 95 -10.77 -18.92 -11.86
N PRO A 96 -9.76 -19.81 -11.98
CA PRO A 96 -8.45 -19.40 -12.47
C PRO A 96 -8.62 -18.82 -13.87
N ALA A 97 -8.16 -17.59 -14.01
CA ALA A 97 -8.31 -16.86 -15.24
C ALA A 97 -7.35 -17.49 -16.29
N PRO A 98 -7.78 -17.81 -17.53
CA PRO A 98 -6.97 -18.52 -18.53
C PRO A 98 -5.52 -18.03 -18.65
N SER A 99 -4.60 -19.00 -18.75
CA SER A 99 -3.17 -18.78 -18.93
C SER A 99 -2.91 -17.79 -20.06
N ARG A 100 -1.92 -16.90 -19.88
CA ARG A 100 -1.47 -16.00 -20.95
C ARG A 100 -1.13 -16.86 -22.18
N LEU A 101 -1.76 -16.56 -23.31
CA LEU A 101 -1.26 -16.94 -24.62
C LEU A 101 0.07 -16.22 -24.81
N GLY A 102 1.15 -16.98 -25.06
CA GLY A 102 2.46 -16.47 -25.49
C GLY A 102 3.47 -16.35 -24.38
#